data_AF-W8YRP2-F1
#
_entry.id   AF-W8YRP2-F1
#
_cell.length_a   1.000
_cell.length_b   1.000
_cell.length_c   1.000
_cell.angle_alpha   90.00
_cell.angle_beta   90.00
_cell.angle_gamma   90.00
#
_symmetry.space_group_name_H-M   'P 1'
#
loop_
_entity.id
_entity.type
_entity.pdbx_description
1 polymer ?
#
loop_
_entity_poly.entity_id
_entity_poly.type
_entity_poly.pdbx_seq_one_letter_code
_entity_poly.pdbx_strand_id
1 'polypeptide(L)' 'RGLRSRLEELCAAERLPLLIPPQSLCTDNAAMIGAAAHLKWTRSQFTGFDLKADPGLSLEEWSVREARPAIPAE' A
#
# COMPACT_ATOMS: atom_id res chain seq x y z
N ARG A 1 -10.95 23.22 -6.48
CA ARG A 1 -10.27 22.60 -5.31
C ARG A 1 -10.78 21.16 -5.19
N GLY A 2 -9.90 20.17 -4.97
CA GLY A 2 -10.24 18.74 -5.01
C GLY A 2 -9.68 17.97 -3.82
N LEU A 3 -9.76 16.63 -3.86
CA LEU A 3 -9.45 15.74 -2.72
C LEU A 3 -8.07 15.97 -2.10
N ARG A 4 -7.00 16.13 -2.91
CA ARG A 4 -5.63 16.36 -2.40
C ARG A 4 -5.53 17.58 -1.49
N SER A 5 -6.05 18.71 -1.96
CA SER A 5 -6.06 19.97 -1.19
C SER A 5 -6.84 19.84 0.12
N ARG A 6 -7.94 19.08 0.12
CA ARG A 6 -8.70 18.84 1.37
C ARG A 6 -7.94 17.96 2.36
N LEU A 7 -7.23 16.94 1.88
CA LEU A 7 -6.40 16.08 2.72
C LEU A 7 -5.20 16.85 3.30
N GLU A 8 -4.56 17.71 2.52
CA GLU A 8 -3.45 18.56 2.98
C GLU A 8 -3.88 19.46 4.15
N GLU A 9 -5.02 20.14 4.03
CA GLU A 9 -5.59 20.98 5.10
C GLU A 9 -5.86 20.18 6.39
N LEU A 10 -6.51 19.02 6.25
CA LEU A 10 -6.90 18.18 7.40
C LEU A 10 -5.69 17.58 8.10
N CYS A 11 -4.75 16.98 7.36
CA CYS A 11 -3.55 16.41 7.94
C CYS A 11 -2.67 17.48 8.60
N ALA A 12 -2.57 18.68 8.03
CA ALA A 12 -1.84 19.78 8.65
C ALA A 12 -2.49 20.22 9.98
N ALA A 13 -3.82 20.32 10.04
CA ALA A 13 -4.54 20.68 11.26
C ALA A 13 -4.31 19.66 12.39
N GLU A 14 -4.31 18.37 12.05
CA GLU A 14 -4.07 17.25 12.98
C GLU A 14 -2.57 16.96 13.23
N ARG A 15 -1.66 17.71 12.60
CA ARG A 15 -0.21 17.51 12.66
C ARG A 15 0.22 16.09 12.23
N LEU A 16 -0.48 15.52 11.26
CA LEU A 16 -0.19 14.21 10.68
C LEU A 16 0.59 14.36 9.37
N PRO A 17 1.58 13.48 9.11
CA PRO A 17 2.26 13.45 7.82
C PRO A 17 1.31 12.95 6.73
N LEU A 18 1.30 13.66 5.59
CA LEU A 18 0.55 13.26 4.41
C LEU A 18 1.51 12.86 3.29
N LEU A 19 1.40 11.61 2.82
CA LEU A 19 2.18 11.07 1.72
C LEU A 19 1.28 10.92 0.49
N ILE A 20 1.57 11.66 -0.57
CA ILE A 20 0.84 11.54 -1.84
C ILE A 20 1.85 11.34 -2.98
N PRO A 21 1.73 10.27 -3.79
CA PRO A 21 2.64 10.06 -4.91
C PRO A 21 2.45 11.12 -6.03
N PRO A 22 3.47 11.28 -6.90
CA PRO A 22 3.34 12.03 -8.14
C PRO A 22 2.12 11.58 -8.96
N GLN A 23 1.48 12.51 -9.67
CA GLN A 23 0.23 12.23 -10.37
C GLN A 23 0.33 11.09 -11.39
N SER A 24 1.47 10.95 -12.07
CA SER A 24 1.76 9.89 -13.02
C SER A 24 1.82 8.48 -12.41
N LEU A 25 1.92 8.37 -11.08
CA LEU A 25 1.98 7.10 -10.35
C LEU A 25 0.69 6.80 -9.57
N CYS A 26 -0.36 7.62 -9.71
CA CYS A 26 -1.62 7.44 -8.98
C CYS A 26 -2.63 6.55 -9.69
N THR A 27 -2.55 6.47 -11.02
CA THR A 27 -3.35 5.52 -11.82
C THR A 27 -2.60 4.20 -11.96
N ASP A 28 -3.30 3.16 -12.39
CA ASP A 28 -2.69 1.85 -12.64
C ASP A 28 -1.45 1.96 -13.51
N ASN A 29 -0.34 1.40 -13.01
CA ASN A 29 0.95 1.44 -13.69
C ASN A 29 1.79 0.21 -13.34
N ALA A 30 2.73 -0.15 -14.22
CA ALA A 30 3.61 -1.30 -13.99
C ALA A 30 4.65 -1.06 -12.88
N ALA A 31 4.98 0.20 -12.57
CA ALA A 31 5.98 0.52 -11.56
C ALA A 31 5.53 0.09 -10.15
N MET A 32 4.25 0.26 -9.81
CA MET A 32 3.71 -0.18 -8.51
C MET A 32 3.74 -1.72 -8.37
N ILE A 33 3.49 -2.44 -9.46
CA ILE A 33 3.57 -3.91 -9.49
C ILE A 33 5.02 -4.36 -9.30
N GLY A 34 5.97 -3.72 -9.99
CA GLY A 34 7.40 -3.98 -9.82
C GLY A 34 7.88 -3.71 -8.38
N ALA A 35 7.45 -2.61 -7.77
CA ALA A 35 7.79 -2.26 -6.40
C ALA A 35 7.27 -3.32 -5.40
N ALA A 36 6.01 -3.75 -5.53
CA ALA A 36 5.45 -4.81 -4.69
C ALA A 36 6.17 -6.16 -4.90
N ALA A 37 6.50 -6.52 -6.15
CA ALA A 37 7.23 -7.73 -6.48
C ALA A 37 8.66 -7.72 -5.90
N HIS A 38 9.36 -6.58 -5.94
CA HIS A 38 10.67 -6.43 -5.35
C HIS A 38 10.66 -6.67 -3.83
N LEU A 39 9.63 -6.17 -3.12
CA LEU A 39 9.44 -6.46 -1.70
C LEU A 39 9.21 -7.95 -1.42
N LYS A 40 8.50 -8.68 -2.29
CA LYS A 40 8.36 -10.14 -2.17
C LYS A 40 9.68 -10.86 -2.43
N TRP A 41 10.40 -10.47 -3.48
CA TRP A 41 11.69 -11.05 -3.84
C TRP A 41 12.71 -10.92 -2.71
N THR A 42 12.86 -9.72 -2.14
CA THR A 42 13.78 -9.45 -1.02
C THR A 42 13.44 -10.25 0.24
N ARG A 43 12.16 -10.65 0.39
CA ARG A 43 11.67 -11.52 1.47
C ARG A 43 11.64 -13.01 1.10
N SER A 44 12.22 -13.41 -0.04
CA SER A 44 12.20 -14.79 -0.56
C SER A 44 10.78 -15.38 -0.70
N GLN A 45 9.78 -14.54 -1.00
CA GLN A 45 8.39 -14.95 -1.19
C GLN A 45 8.11 -15.23 -2.67
N PHE A 46 8.31 -16.49 -3.07
CA PHE A 46 8.08 -16.95 -4.45
C PHE A 46 6.75 -17.68 -4.59
N THR A 47 6.31 -17.86 -5.83
CA THR A 47 5.11 -18.63 -6.17
C THR A 47 5.43 -19.58 -7.31
N GLY A 48 4.76 -20.74 -7.35
CA GLY A 48 4.92 -21.73 -8.41
C GLY A 48 4.40 -21.25 -9.76
N PHE A 49 4.74 -21.98 -10.81
CA PHE A 49 4.29 -21.68 -12.19
C PHE A 49 2.81 -21.95 -12.44
N ASP A 50 2.13 -22.59 -11.49
CA ASP A 50 0.69 -22.84 -11.48
C ASP A 50 -0.15 -21.66 -10.96
N LEU A 51 0.50 -20.51 -10.68
CA LEU A 51 -0.18 -19.28 -10.27
C LEU A 51 -1.23 -18.85 -11.29
N LYS A 52 -2.43 -18.58 -10.79
CA LYS A 52 -3.56 -18.06 -11.57
C LYS A 52 -3.91 -16.65 -11.11
N ALA A 53 -4.50 -15.87 -12.01
CA ALA A 53 -5.11 -14.61 -11.64
C ALA A 53 -6.33 -14.87 -10.73
N ASP A 54 -6.46 -14.06 -9.69
CA ASP A 54 -7.61 -14.05 -8.80
C ASP A 54 -8.32 -12.69 -8.90
N PRO A 55 -9.51 -12.62 -9.55
CA PRO A 55 -10.26 -11.37 -9.66
C PRO A 55 -10.85 -10.91 -8.32
N GLY A 56 -10.90 -11.79 -7.30
CA GLY A 56 -11.39 -11.50 -5.96
C GLY A 56 -10.29 -11.34 -4.91
N LEU A 57 -9.03 -11.14 -5.34
CA LEU A 57 -7.88 -11.06 -4.45
C LEU A 57 -8.08 -9.96 -3.38
N SER A 58 -8.12 -10.35 -2.10
CA SER A 58 -8.17 -9.39 -0.99
C SER A 58 -6.81 -8.75 -0.76
N LEU A 59 -6.79 -7.40 -0.73
CA LEU A 59 -5.59 -6.64 -0.38
C LEU A 59 -5.33 -6.64 1.12
N GLU A 60 -6.38 -6.76 1.94
CA GLU A 60 -6.30 -6.85 3.40
C GLU A 60 -5.59 -8.14 3.81
N GLU A 61 -6.07 -9.29 3.31
CA GLU A 61 -5.43 -10.59 3.55
C GLU A 61 -4.00 -10.64 3.00
N TRP A 62 -3.74 -9.96 1.88
CA TRP A 62 -2.42 -9.89 1.27
C TRP A 62 -1.43 -9.01 2.06
N SER A 63 -1.86 -7.82 2.50
CA SER A 63 -0.98 -6.79 3.07
C SER A 63 -0.87 -6.84 4.59
N VAL A 64 -1.92 -7.27 5.28
CA VAL A 64 -1.98 -7.33 6.75
C VAL A 64 -1.80 -8.78 7.18
N ARG A 65 -0.59 -9.13 7.59
CA ARG A 65 -0.42 -10.31 8.45
C ARG A 65 -0.93 -9.94 9.83
N GLU A 66 -1.63 -10.84 10.52
CA GLU A 66 -2.09 -10.63 11.90
C GLU A 66 -1.03 -9.87 12.70
N ALA A 67 -1.37 -8.65 13.11
CA ALA A 67 -0.52 -7.90 14.00
C ALA A 67 -0.53 -8.62 15.34
N ARG A 68 0.63 -9.15 15.76
CA ARG A 68 0.93 -9.29 17.18
C ARG A 68 0.70 -7.91 17.81
N PRO A 69 -0.10 -7.78 18.90
CA PRO A 69 -0.46 -6.46 19.41
C PRO A 69 0.81 -5.76 19.87
N ALA A 70 1.13 -4.65 19.21
CA ALA A 70 2.29 -3.84 19.58
C ALA A 70 1.95 -2.37 19.42
N ILE A 71 1.00 -1.91 20.24
CA ILE A 71 1.01 -0.55 20.79
C ILE A 71 0.53 -0.66 22.24
N PRO A 72 1.41 -0.60 23.26
CA PRO A 72 0.98 -0.27 24.61
C PRO A 72 0.40 1.13 24.59
N ALA A 73 -0.78 1.30 25.18
CA ALA A 73 -1.33 2.61 25.44
C ALA A 73 -0.45 3.32 26.49
N GLU A 74 0.16 4.43 26.10
CA GLU A 74 0.46 5.55 27.00
C GLU A 74 -0.30 6.77 26.48
#